data_AF-A0A1V5JSR5-F1
#
_entry.id   AF-A0A1V5JSR5-F1
#
_cell.length_a   1.000
_cell.length_b   1.000
_cell.length_c   1.000
_cell.angle_alpha   90.00
_cell.angle_beta   90.00
_cell.angle_gamma   90.00
#
_symmetry.space_group_name_H-M   'P 1'
#
loop_
_entity.id
_entity.type
_entity.pdbx_description
1 polymer ?
#
loop_
_entity_poly.entity_id
_entity_poly.type
_entity_poly.pdbx_seq_one_letter_code
_entity_poly.pdbx_strand_id
1 'polypeptide(L)'
;MPILFEETDRIIKAQKARGVDLESGGLIQKIRGLVPIIVPLLHGVFRRADDLAVALSLRGYVPGAPRSHYRSFSLTRLDLASLAGSTGVILALLWL
;
A
#
# COMPACT_ATOMS: atom_id res chain seq x y z
N MET A 1 3.35 -2.53 1.22
CA MET A 1 4.02 -3.37 0.19
C MET A 1 5.52 -3.35 0.47
N PRO A 2 6.15 -4.50 0.77
CA PRO A 2 7.56 -4.56 1.19
C PRO A 2 8.51 -3.92 0.15
N ILE A 3 8.23 -4.12 -1.13
CA ILE A 3 9.05 -3.65 -2.25
C ILE A 3 9.16 -2.11 -2.31
N LEU A 4 8.08 -1.39 -2.00
CA LEU A 4 8.11 0.08 -2.00
C LEU A 4 8.89 0.64 -0.81
N PHE A 5 8.84 -0.03 0.34
CA PHE A 5 9.65 0.34 1.51
C PHE A 5 11.14 0.13 1.24
N GLU A 6 11.52 -0.99 0.62
CA GLU A 6 12.90 -1.27 0.23
C GLU A 6 13.44 -0.24 -0.78
N GLU A 7 12.65 0.13 -1.79
CA GLU A 7 13.06 1.15 -2.75
C GLU A 7 13.16 2.53 -2.11
N THR A 8 12.22 2.87 -1.22
CA THR A 8 12.27 4.12 -0.45
C THR A 8 13.54 4.19 0.40
N ASP A 9 13.88 3.13 1.13
CA ASP A 9 15.11 3.07 1.94
C ASP A 9 16.37 3.21 1.07
N ARG A 10 16.39 2.54 -0.10
CA ARG A 10 17.48 2.68 -1.07
C ARG A 10 17.63 4.11 -1.58
N ILE A 11 16.52 4.77 -1.91
CA ILE A 11 16.52 6.17 -2.37
C ILE A 11 16.98 7.09 -1.24
N ILE A 12 16.49 6.92 -0.01
CA ILE A 12 16.89 7.73 1.15
C ILE A 12 18.40 7.60 1.39
N LYS A 13 18.94 6.38 1.39
CA LYS A 13 20.39 6.15 1.53
C LYS A 13 21.19 6.81 0.41
N ALA A 14 20.71 6.73 -0.83
CA ALA A 14 21.36 7.38 -1.97
C ALA A 14 21.33 8.93 -1.88
N GLN A 15 20.21 9.51 -1.42
CA GLN A 15 20.10 10.97 -1.25
C GLN A 15 20.92 11.46 -0.06
N LYS A 16 20.99 10.70 1.05
CA LYS A 16 21.89 10.98 2.17
C LYS A 16 23.36 10.96 1.72
N ALA A 17 23.77 9.99 0.90
CA ALA A 17 25.12 9.92 0.32
C ALA A 17 25.44 11.09 -0.62
N ARG A 18 24.42 11.71 -1.23
CA ARG A 18 24.52 12.92 -2.06
C ARG A 18 24.47 14.23 -1.26
N GLY A 19 24.46 14.14 0.08
CA GLY A 19 24.47 15.31 0.96
C GLY A 19 23.09 15.94 1.20
N VAL A 20 22.00 15.25 0.88
CA VAL A 20 20.67 15.71 1.26
C VAL A 20 20.52 15.53 2.78
N ASP A 21 20.51 16.66 3.49
CA ASP A 21 20.23 16.69 4.91
C ASP A 21 18.72 16.67 5.14
N LEU A 22 18.26 15.61 5.80
CA LEU A 22 16.84 15.38 6.12
C LEU A 22 16.52 15.72 7.58
N GLU A 23 17.53 15.95 8.41
CA GLU A 23 17.39 16.05 9.86
C GLU A 23 17.54 17.51 10.33
N SER A 24 18.38 18.30 9.66
CA SER A 24 18.66 19.69 10.00
C SER A 24 17.77 20.71 9.27
N GLY A 25 17.53 21.87 9.91
CA GLY A 25 16.86 23.02 9.31
C GLY A 25 15.38 23.19 9.70
N GLY A 26 14.78 24.29 9.24
CA GLY A 26 13.38 24.64 9.49
C GLY A 26 12.39 23.78 8.69
N LEU A 27 11.10 23.92 8.98
CA LEU A 27 10.02 23.14 8.34
C LEU A 27 10.08 23.17 6.80
N ILE A 28 10.40 24.35 6.24
CA ILE A 28 10.50 24.58 4.78
C ILE A 28 11.69 23.84 4.18
N GLN A 29 12.83 23.77 4.87
CA GLN A 29 14.02 23.03 4.40
C GLN A 29 13.76 21.53 4.41
N LYS A 30 13.08 21.00 5.43
CA LYS A 30 12.67 19.60 5.48
C LYS A 30 11.76 19.22 4.32
N ILE A 31 10.75 20.05 4.02
CA ILE A 31 9.86 19.81 2.88
C ILE A 31 10.64 19.79 1.55
N ARG A 32 11.56 20.73 1.35
CA ARG A 32 12.42 20.75 0.15
C ARG A 32 13.33 19.53 0.05
N GLY A 33 13.84 19.02 1.18
CA GLY A 33 14.63 17.80 1.25
C GLY A 33 13.87 16.52 0.89
N LEU A 34 12.54 16.52 1.00
CA LEU A 34 11.70 15.37 0.63
C LEU A 34 11.44 15.26 -0.88
N VAL A 35 11.43 16.38 -1.60
CA VAL A 35 11.22 16.42 -3.07
C VAL A 35 12.12 15.44 -3.84
N PRO A 36 13.46 15.41 -3.63
CA PRO A 36 14.35 14.49 -4.35
C PRO A 36 14.16 13.01 -3.99
N ILE A 37 13.38 12.69 -2.95
CA ILE A 37 12.98 11.32 -2.61
C ILE A 37 11.66 10.96 -3.29
N ILE A 38 10.69 11.88 -3.24
CA ILE A 38 9.33 11.66 -3.75
C ILE A 38 9.34 11.49 -5.27
N VAL A 39 10.03 12.37 -6.00
CA VAL A 39 10.08 12.34 -7.48
C VAL A 39 10.54 10.99 -8.04
N PRO A 40 11.71 10.44 -7.63
CA PRO A 40 12.15 9.14 -8.14
C PRO A 40 11.26 7.98 -7.68
N LEU A 41 10.70 8.03 -6.47
CA LEU A 41 9.76 7.00 -6.00
C LEU A 41 8.50 6.96 -6.87
N LEU A 42 7.92 8.12 -7.19
CA LEU A 42 6.75 8.23 -8.06
C LEU A 42 7.06 7.71 -9.47
N HIS A 43 8.20 8.08 -10.03
CA HIS A 43 8.64 7.55 -11.33
C HIS A 43 8.75 6.02 -11.31
N GLY A 44 9.32 5.45 -10.23
CA GLY A 44 9.40 4.00 -10.03
C GLY A 44 8.03 3.33 -9.95
N VAL A 45 7.07 3.94 -9.25
CA VAL A 45 5.69 3.44 -9.13
C VAL A 45 4.98 3.46 -10.48
N PHE A 46 5.07 4.55 -11.24
CA PHE A 46 4.42 4.65 -12.55
C PHE A 46 4.99 3.65 -13.54
N ARG A 47 6.32 3.51 -13.62
CA ARG A 47 6.95 2.51 -14.50
C ARG A 47 6.46 1.09 -14.20
N ARG A 48 6.35 0.73 -12.92
CA ARG A 48 5.81 -0.58 -12.53
C ARG A 48 4.33 -0.74 -12.87
N ALA A 49 3.56 0.33 -12.74
CA ALA A 49 2.15 0.31 -13.12
C ALA A 49 2.01 0.07 -14.63
N ASP A 50 2.85 0.70 -15.44
CA ASP A 50 2.89 0.50 -16.90
C ASP A 50 3.34 -0.93 -17.24
N ASP A 51 4.43 -1.41 -16.64
CA ASP A 51 4.92 -2.79 -16.81
C ASP A 51 3.83 -3.81 -16.45
N LEU A 52 3.09 -3.56 -15.36
CA LEU A 52 1.97 -4.39 -14.94
C LEU A 52 0.80 -4.31 -15.93
N ALA A 53 0.46 -3.12 -16.43
CA ALA A 53 -0.60 -2.94 -17.40
C ALA A 53 -0.30 -3.72 -18.70
N VAL A 54 0.95 -3.66 -19.19
CA VAL A 54 1.42 -4.45 -20.33
C VAL A 54 1.38 -5.94 -20.02
N ALA A 55 1.85 -6.37 -18.84
CA ALA A 55 1.78 -7.79 -18.46
C ALA A 55 0.34 -8.30 -18.36
N LEU A 56 -0.60 -7.47 -17.91
CA LEU A 56 -2.02 -7.76 -17.86
C LEU A 56 -2.61 -7.89 -19.27
N SER A 57 -2.31 -6.96 -20.18
CA SER A 57 -2.82 -7.02 -21.56
C SER A 57 -2.28 -8.23 -22.31
N LEU A 58 -1.01 -8.60 -22.12
CA LEU A 58 -0.42 -9.82 -22.68
C LEU A 58 -1.08 -11.10 -22.17
N ARG A 59 -1.59 -11.09 -20.93
CA ARG A 59 -2.38 -12.20 -20.37
C ARG A 59 -3.85 -12.20 -20.84
N GLY A 60 -4.22 -11.28 -21.74
CA GLY A 60 -5.59 -11.13 -22.20
C GLY A 60 -6.53 -10.51 -21.16
N TYR A 61 -5.99 -9.77 -20.18
CA TYR A 61 -6.82 -9.07 -19.20
C TYR A 61 -7.53 -7.89 -19.87
N VAL A 62 -8.86 -7.98 -19.95
CA VAL A 62 -9.72 -6.90 -20.46
C VAL A 62 -10.42 -6.23 -19.29
N PRO A 63 -10.17 -4.92 -19.05
CA PRO A 63 -10.87 -4.16 -18.02
C PRO A 63 -12.39 -4.19 -18.27
N GLY A 64 -13.18 -4.55 -17.25
CA GLY A 64 -14.65 -4.52 -17.32
C GLY A 64 -15.30 -5.75 -17.97
N ALA A 65 -14.54 -6.70 -18.51
CA ALA A 65 -15.10 -7.96 -19.02
C ALA A 65 -15.62 -8.86 -17.86
N PRO A 66 -16.68 -9.66 -18.09
CA PRO A 66 -17.13 -10.65 -17.11
C PRO A 66 -16.01 -11.66 -16.84
N ARG A 67 -15.75 -11.94 -15.56
CA ARG A 67 -14.62 -12.77 -15.12
C ARG A 67 -15.03 -13.69 -13.97
N SER A 68 -14.40 -14.86 -13.88
CA SER A 68 -14.52 -15.74 -12.73
C SER A 68 -13.58 -15.29 -11.61
N HIS A 69 -13.97 -15.55 -10.36
CA HIS A 69 -13.17 -15.24 -9.18
C HIS A 69 -12.40 -16.48 -8.74
N TYR A 70 -11.06 -16.45 -8.84
CA TYR A 70 -10.22 -17.57 -8.36
C TYR A 70 -10.26 -17.70 -6.83
N ARG A 71 -10.30 -16.57 -6.12
CA ARG A 71 -10.37 -16.54 -4.66
C ARG A 71 -11.76 -16.08 -4.25
N SER A 72 -12.58 -17.04 -3.80
CA SER A 72 -13.85 -16.77 -3.12
C SER A 72 -13.65 -16.81 -1.61
N PHE A 73 -14.34 -15.93 -0.90
CA PHE A 73 -14.38 -15.97 0.56
C PHE A 73 -15.64 -16.75 0.97
N SER A 74 -15.46 -17.91 1.58
CA SER A 74 -16.55 -18.68 2.19
C SER A 74 -16.71 -18.29 3.65
N LEU A 75 -17.93 -17.98 4.08
CA LEU A 75 -18.25 -17.77 5.49
C LEU A 75 -17.96 -19.06 6.26
N THR A 76 -17.06 -18.97 7.23
CA THR A 76 -16.69 -20.09 8.09
C THR A 76 -17.51 -20.06 9.37
N ARG A 77 -17.71 -21.20 10.03
CA ARG A 77 -18.42 -21.27 11.32
C ARG A 77 -17.78 -20.38 12.40
N LEU A 78 -16.47 -20.14 12.31
CA LEU A 78 -15.74 -19.20 13.16
C LEU A 78 -16.12 -17.74 12.90
N ASP A 79 -16.47 -17.37 11.66
CA ASP A 79 -16.98 -16.03 11.34
C ASP A 79 -18.35 -15.83 11.99
N LEU A 80 -19.19 -16.86 11.97
CA LEU A 80 -20.50 -16.83 12.64
C LEU A 80 -20.36 -16.78 14.17
N ALA A 81 -19.44 -17.56 14.74
CA ALA A 81 -19.18 -17.55 16.18
C ALA A 81 -18.59 -16.22 16.67
N SER A 82 -17.68 -15.62 15.91
CA SER A 82 -17.12 -14.29 16.23
C SER A 82 -18.16 -13.18 16.09
N LEU A 83 -19.07 -13.27 15.11
CA LEU A 83 -20.19 -12.35 14.95
C LEU A 83 -21.20 -12.48 16.11
N ALA A 84 -21.55 -13.71 16.50
CA ALA A 84 -22.46 -13.95 17.62
C ALA A 84 -21.84 -13.48 18.94
N GLY A 85 -20.54 -13.75 19.16
CA GLY A 85 -19.80 -13.32 20.33
C GLY A 85 -19.73 -11.79 20.46
N SER A 86 -19.36 -11.08 19.38
CA SER A 86 -19.30 -9.61 19.41
C SER A 86 -20.66 -8.97 19.66
N THR A 87 -21.72 -9.51 19.04
CA THR A 87 -23.10 -9.04 19.27
C THR A 87 -23.54 -9.27 20.71
N GLY A 88 -23.22 -10.43 21.30
CA GLY A 88 -23.52 -10.74 22.69
C GLY A 88 -22.85 -9.79 23.69
N VAL A 89 -21.57 -9.45 23.45
CA VAL A 89 -20.83 -8.49 24.29
C VAL A 89 -21.45 -7.09 24.22
N ILE A 90 -21.84 -6.63 23.03
CA ILE A 90 -22.47 -5.32 22.85
C ILE A 90 -23.81 -5.25 23.60
N LEU A 91 -24.63 -6.30 23.50
CA LEU A 91 -25.91 -6.35 24.20
C LEU A 91 -25.73 -6.41 25.72
N ALA A 92 -24.73 -7.13 26.21
CA ALA A 92 -24.41 -7.17 27.64
C ALA A 92 -23.95 -5.80 28.17
N LEU A 93 -23.18 -5.04 27.39
CA LEU A 93 -22.77 -3.67 27.73
C LEU A 93 -23.91 -2.66 27.68
N LEU A 94 -24.89 -2.83 26.79
CA LEU A 94 -26.07 -1.97 26.71
C LEU A 94 -27.10 -2.25 27.81
N TRP A 95 -27.07 -3.44 28.40
CA TRP A 95 -27.96 -3.84 29.48
C TRP A 95 -27.45 -3.43 30.87
N LEU A 96 -26.15 -3.16 30.99
CA LEU A 96 -25.48 -2.64 32.21
C LEU A 96 -25.61 -1.12 32.31
#